data_AF-A0A0M3JL90-F1
#
_entry.id   AF-A0A0M3JL90-F1
#
_cell.length_a   1.000
_cell.length_b   1.000
_cell.length_c   1.000
_cell.angle_alpha   90.00
_cell.angle_beta   90.00
_cell.angle_gamma   90.00
#
_symmetry.space_group_name_H-M   'P 1'
#
loop_
_entity.id
_entity.type
_entity.pdbx_description
1 polymer ?
#
loop_
_entity_poly.entity_id
_entity_poly.type
_entity_poly.pdbx_seq_one_letter_code
_entity_poly.pdbx_strand_id
1 'polypeptide(L)'
;MFLLKCNESHLKPYLPIIAGKERYPVIRDSNGIVLSMPPIINGEHSKIHLGTRNIFIEATATDLQKAVIVLDTVVTLFSQYCEKPF
;
A
#
# COMPACT_ATOMS: atom_id res chain seq x y z
N MET A 1 10.29 10.65 -14.88
CA MET A 1 8.83 10.64 -15.13
C MET A 1 8.37 9.20 -15.00
N PHE A 2 7.62 8.85 -13.93
CA PHE A 2 7.12 7.49 -13.72
C PHE A 2 6.16 7.13 -14.85
N LEU A 3 6.68 6.42 -15.86
CA LEU A 3 5.85 5.80 -16.89
C LEU A 3 5.17 4.59 -16.24
N LEU A 4 3.98 4.82 -15.68
CA LEU A 4 2.97 3.78 -15.51
C LEU A 4 2.80 3.11 -16.87
N LYS A 5 3.44 1.96 -17.08
CA LYS A 5 3.12 1.09 -18.22
C LYS A 5 1.72 0.55 -17.98
N CYS A 6 0.71 1.23 -18.52
CA CYS A 6 -0.72 0.88 -18.44
C CYS A 6 -1.09 -0.40 -19.23
N ASN A 7 -0.27 -1.45 -19.17
CA ASN A 7 -0.61 -2.75 -19.73
C ASN A 7 -1.35 -3.66 -18.72
N GLU A 8 -1.35 -3.27 -17.44
CA GLU A 8 -2.09 -3.95 -16.37
C GLU A 8 -3.58 -3.53 -16.41
N SER A 9 -4.43 -4.40 -16.94
CA SER A 9 -5.88 -4.12 -17.12
C SER A 9 -6.59 -3.78 -15.81
N HIS A 10 -6.11 -4.32 -14.70
CA HIS A 10 -6.70 -4.14 -13.37
C HIS A 10 -6.46 -2.74 -12.78
N LEU A 11 -5.46 -1.99 -13.26
CA LEU A 11 -5.17 -0.63 -12.76
C LEU A 11 -6.06 0.45 -13.38
N LYS A 12 -6.61 0.18 -14.58
CA LYS A 12 -7.37 1.16 -15.38
C LYS A 12 -8.46 1.90 -14.60
N PRO A 13 -9.26 1.26 -13.72
CA PRO A 13 -10.29 1.95 -12.95
C PRO A 13 -9.75 2.96 -11.94
N TYR A 14 -8.52 2.77 -11.45
CA TYR A 14 -7.93 3.56 -10.37
C TYR A 14 -7.07 4.73 -10.87
N LEU A 15 -6.51 4.63 -12.09
CA LEU A 15 -5.69 5.69 -12.69
C LEU A 15 -6.32 7.09 -12.65
N PRO A 16 -7.64 7.28 -12.91
CA PRO A 16 -8.26 8.60 -12.88
C PRO A 16 -8.23 9.28 -11.51
N ILE A 17 -8.08 8.53 -10.41
CA ILE A 17 -8.14 9.08 -9.04
C ILE A 17 -7.06 10.16 -8.83
N ILE A 18 -5.87 9.94 -9.39
CA ILE A 18 -4.72 10.84 -9.24
C ILE A 18 -4.24 11.42 -10.59
N ALA A 19 -4.92 11.13 -11.69
CA ALA A 19 -4.59 11.68 -12.99
C ALA A 19 -4.73 13.22 -13.00
N GLY A 20 -3.75 13.91 -13.59
CA GLY A 20 -3.76 15.37 -13.73
C GLY A 20 -3.50 16.16 -12.44
N LYS A 21 -3.13 15.49 -11.33
CA LYS A 21 -2.72 16.16 -10.09
C LYS A 21 -1.27 16.63 -10.22
N GLU A 22 -0.95 17.78 -9.61
CA GLU A 22 0.41 18.34 -9.60
C GLU A 22 1.40 17.42 -8.84
N ARG A 23 0.92 16.75 -7.79
CA ARG A 23 1.70 15.84 -6.96
C ARG A 23 0.98 14.52 -6.78
N TYR A 24 1.79 13.46 -6.66
CA TYR A 24 1.35 12.08 -6.50
C TYR A 24 1.80 11.58 -5.12
N PRO A 25 0.94 10.90 -4.35
CA PRO A 25 1.33 10.32 -3.07
C PRO A 25 2.26 9.12 -3.31
N VAL A 26 3.37 9.09 -2.59
CA VAL A 26 4.39 8.03 -2.69
C VAL A 26 4.92 7.75 -1.30
N ILE A 27 4.97 6.47 -0.94
CA ILE A 27 5.59 6.02 0.31
C ILE A 27 6.97 5.47 -0.02
N ARG A 28 7.98 5.92 0.73
CA ARG A 28 9.38 5.51 0.56
C ARG A 28 9.98 5.08 1.88
N ASP A 29 10.96 4.18 1.81
CA ASP A 29 11.81 3.85 2.95
C ASP A 29 12.92 4.90 3.16
N SER A 30 13.75 4.69 4.18
CA SER A 30 14.89 5.56 4.48
C SER A 30 15.99 5.55 3.40
N ASN A 31 16.03 4.53 2.54
CA ASN A 31 16.93 4.45 1.39
C ASN A 31 16.37 5.14 0.14
N GLY A 32 15.14 5.67 0.22
CA GLY A 32 14.44 6.31 -0.89
C GLY A 32 13.78 5.34 -1.86
N ILE A 33 13.71 4.04 -1.53
CA ILE A 33 13.04 3.02 -2.35
C ILE A 33 11.52 3.18 -2.21
N VAL A 34 10.81 3.18 -3.33
CA VAL A 34 9.35 3.31 -3.36
C VAL A 34 8.69 2.00 -2.92
N LEU A 35 7.88 2.08 -1.87
CA LEU A 35 7.09 0.98 -1.32
C LEU A 35 5.70 0.92 -1.97
N SER A 36 5.05 2.06 -2.18
CA SER A 36 3.74 2.12 -2.83
C SER A 36 3.46 3.52 -3.40
N MET A 37 2.54 3.56 -4.36
CA MET A 37 1.94 4.79 -4.89
C MET A 37 0.41 4.69 -4.72
N PRO A 38 -0.11 5.06 -3.53
CA PRO A 38 -1.54 4.98 -3.27
C PRO A 38 -2.37 5.84 -4.25
N PRO A 39 -3.60 5.45 -4.62
CA PRO A 39 -4.24 4.16 -4.41
C PRO A 39 -4.00 3.18 -5.59
N ILE A 40 -2.92 3.35 -6.35
CA ILE A 40 -2.76 2.68 -7.66
C ILE A 40 -2.09 1.33 -7.52
N ILE A 41 -0.89 1.28 -6.94
CA ILE A 41 -0.05 0.09 -6.99
C ILE A 41 0.97 0.05 -5.85
N ASN A 42 1.33 -1.16 -5.43
CA ASN A 42 2.42 -1.43 -4.49
C ASN A 42 3.70 -1.79 -5.25
N GLY A 43 4.85 -1.50 -4.66
CA GLY A 43 6.16 -1.77 -5.24
C GLY A 43 6.53 -3.26 -5.18
N GLU A 44 7.26 -3.73 -6.18
CA GLU A 44 7.75 -5.12 -6.23
C GLU A 44 8.76 -5.40 -5.11
N HIS A 45 9.52 -4.40 -4.66
CA HIS A 45 10.49 -4.51 -3.57
C HIS A 45 9.86 -4.96 -2.24
N SER A 46 8.67 -4.48 -1.93
CA SER A 46 7.95 -4.76 -0.68
C SER A 46 6.86 -5.82 -0.83
N LYS A 47 6.93 -6.64 -1.88
CA LYS A 47 5.95 -7.66 -2.17
C LYS A 47 6.00 -8.78 -1.13
N ILE A 48 4.84 -9.09 -0.56
CA ILE A 48 4.68 -10.19 0.39
C ILE A 48 4.76 -11.53 -0.36
N HIS A 49 5.52 -12.46 0.19
CA HIS A 49 5.63 -13.84 -0.29
C HIS A 49 5.51 -14.82 0.88
N LEU A 50 5.44 -16.12 0.62
CA LEU A 50 5.24 -17.15 1.66
C LEU A 50 6.37 -17.21 2.71
N GLY A 51 7.50 -16.56 2.46
CA GLY A 51 8.63 -16.47 3.39
C GLY A 51 8.65 -15.18 4.22
N THR A 52 7.72 -14.23 3.97
CA THR A 52 7.67 -12.97 4.71
C THR A 52 7.35 -13.21 6.18
N ARG A 53 8.15 -12.64 7.09
CA ARG A 53 8.02 -12.82 8.55
C ARG A 53 7.42 -11.61 9.24
N ASN A 54 7.96 -10.43 8.95
CA ASN A 54 7.51 -9.16 9.52
C ASN A 54 6.79 -8.36 8.43
N ILE A 55 5.57 -7.91 8.71
CA ILE A 55 4.73 -7.17 7.78
C ILE A 55 4.59 -5.74 8.30
N PHE A 56 4.98 -4.78 7.48
CA PHE A 56 4.62 -3.38 7.68
C PHE A 56 3.30 -3.10 6.96
N ILE A 57 2.37 -2.44 7.64
CA ILE A 57 1.02 -2.14 7.11
C ILE A 57 0.80 -0.64 7.16
N GLU A 58 0.38 -0.08 6.03
CA GLU A 58 0.07 1.32 5.84
C GLU A 58 -1.31 1.50 5.22
N ALA A 59 -2.06 2.50 5.70
CA ALA A 59 -3.36 2.88 5.14
C ALA A 59 -3.34 4.37 4.80
N THR A 60 -3.46 4.69 3.51
CA THR A 60 -3.59 6.08 3.04
C THR A 60 -5.05 6.32 2.63
N ALA A 61 -5.70 7.30 3.24
CA ALA A 61 -7.06 7.70 2.90
C ALA A 61 -7.26 9.20 3.08
N THR A 62 -8.35 9.71 2.49
CA THR A 62 -8.80 11.09 2.72
C THR A 62 -9.53 11.26 4.05
N ASP A 63 -9.92 10.15 4.70
CA ASP A 63 -10.63 10.10 5.98
C ASP A 63 -9.80 9.30 6.98
N LEU A 64 -9.33 9.98 8.03
CA LEU A 64 -8.45 9.38 9.03
C LEU A 64 -9.14 8.29 9.84
N GLN A 65 -10.41 8.48 10.23
CA GLN A 65 -11.13 7.50 11.06
C GLN A 65 -11.32 6.20 10.29
N LYS A 66 -11.66 6.28 9.00
CA LYS A 66 -11.77 5.08 8.15
C LYS A 66 -10.44 4.38 7.97
N ALA A 67 -9.34 5.13 7.81
CA ALA A 67 -8.01 4.54 7.72
C ALA A 67 -7.63 3.78 9.01
N VAL A 68 -7.89 4.38 10.18
CA VAL A 68 -7.63 3.75 11.48
C VAL A 68 -8.45 2.48 11.65
N ILE A 69 -9.75 2.52 11.35
CA ILE A 69 -10.62 1.33 11.45
C ILE A 69 -10.12 0.19 10.54
N VAL A 70 -9.71 0.51 9.31
CA VAL A 70 -9.16 -0.50 8.38
C VAL A 70 -7.87 -1.10 8.93
N LEU A 71 -6.96 -0.26 9.44
CA LEU A 71 -5.71 -0.72 10.03
C LEU A 71 -5.96 -1.64 11.23
N ASP A 72 -6.80 -1.22 12.16
CA ASP A 72 -7.15 -1.99 13.37
C ASP A 72 -7.79 -3.33 12.99
N THR A 73 -8.68 -3.33 11.98
CA THR A 73 -9.33 -4.55 11.50
C THR A 73 -8.32 -5.54 10.94
N VAL A 74 -7.40 -5.09 10.06
CA VAL A 74 -6.39 -5.96 9.46
C VAL A 74 -5.44 -6.50 10.53
N VAL A 75 -4.92 -5.63 11.40
CA VAL A 75 -4.01 -6.04 12.48
C VAL A 75 -4.70 -7.04 13.41
N THR A 76 -5.94 -6.78 13.81
CA THR A 76 -6.70 -7.70 14.68
C THR A 76 -6.89 -9.06 14.05
N LEU A 77 -7.31 -9.12 12.77
CA LEU A 77 -7.54 -10.38 12.06
C LEU A 77 -6.29 -11.26 11.97
N PHE A 78 -5.12 -10.65 11.74
CA PHE A 78 -3.88 -11.39 11.50
C PHE A 78 -3.00 -11.56 12.73
N SER A 79 -3.20 -10.77 13.80
CA SER A 79 -2.40 -10.82 15.03
C SER A 79 -2.33 -12.21 15.67
N GLN A 80 -3.41 -12.98 15.59
CA GLN A 80 -3.48 -14.36 16.10
C GLN A 80 -2.51 -15.34 15.42
N TYR A 81 -2.01 -15.00 14.22
CA TYR A 81 -1.06 -15.82 13.47
C TYR A 81 0.40 -15.39 13.68
N CYS A 82 0.66 -14.37 14.51
CA CYS A 82 2.01 -13.99 14.90
C CYS A 82 2.64 -15.03 15.85
N GLU A 83 3.97 -15.08 15.90
CA GLU A 83 4.72 -16.02 16.77
C GLU A 83 4.32 -15.91 18.24
N LYS A 84 4.03 -14.69 18.71
CA LYS A 84 3.40 -14.43 20.00
C LYS A 84 1.96 -14.00 19.74
N PRO A 85 0.97 -14.86 19.99
CA PRO A 85 -0.43 -14.50 19.89
C PRO A 85 -0.80 -13.40 20.89
N PHE A 86 -1.85 -12.65 20.57
CA PHE A 86 -2.46 -11.65 21.45
C PHE A 86 -3.43 -12.29 22.45
#